data_AF-A0A7S1V564-F1
#
_entry.id   AF-A0A7S1V564-F1
#
_cell.length_a   1.000
_cell.length_b   1.000
_cell.length_c   1.000
_cell.angle_alpha   90.00
_cell.angle_beta   90.00
_cell.angle_gamma   90.00
#
_symmetry.space_group_name_H-M   'P 1'
#
loop_
_entity.id
_entity.type
_entity.pdbx_description
1 polymer ?
#
loop_
_entity_poly.entity_id
_entity_poly.type
_entity_poly.pdbx_seq_one_letter_code
_entity_poly.pdbx_strand_id
1 'polypeptide(L)'
;MLVYKDVGGAGGNEQSLIPTDDSHFDKYKATKVFGGGSKVVVKQFRREAFMKFNLATLAGKVVDEAILILWGRVSLKNDFNLQVLNMTDISWSESNMTYNTRPTSGTTVIAEYYSDNTEYHWIQIDLTDHIKSVLSSGQTLMSLNFQGGGPNHSKDSIFAIASKEDSPDKAPELFIREVVAPSGPAVPPTPPSGTQATLACLDKPDPCVELVWDAVAPSLGSSTIFYNVYRLEQSGEYVIKAMNLLLPSFTDYRLTLGNYPSDPLEYVVAAVDVAGTESTWSDPIVVA
;
A
#
# COMPACT_ATOMS: atom_id res chain seq x y z
N MET A 1 -24.77 -3.27 0.43
CA MET A 1 -23.78 -3.50 -0.64
C MET A 1 -23.33 -2.16 -1.22
N LEU A 2 -22.34 -1.53 -0.58
CA LEU A 2 -21.69 -0.35 -1.14
C LEU A 2 -20.74 -0.84 -2.24
N VAL A 3 -21.04 -0.43 -3.47
CA VAL A 3 -20.17 -0.65 -4.63
C VAL A 3 -18.99 0.30 -4.47
N TYR A 4 -17.84 -0.22 -4.05
CA TYR A 4 -16.58 0.46 -4.29
C TYR A 4 -16.40 0.48 -5.82
N LYS A 5 -16.71 1.64 -6.42
CA LYS A 5 -16.43 1.89 -7.82
C LYS A 5 -14.92 1.86 -7.98
N ASP A 6 -14.46 0.85 -8.70
CA ASP A 6 -13.21 0.80 -9.46
C ASP A 6 -12.57 2.17 -9.60
N VAL A 7 -11.55 2.44 -8.79
CA VAL A 7 -10.56 3.47 -9.06
C VAL A 7 -9.52 2.75 -9.92
N GLY A 8 -9.70 2.84 -11.23
CA GLY A 8 -8.91 2.06 -12.19
C GLY A 8 -7.40 2.17 -11.94
N GLY A 9 -6.77 1.00 -11.78
CA GLY A 9 -5.31 0.87 -11.75
C GLY A 9 -4.83 -0.30 -10.88
N ALA A 10 -4.47 -1.40 -11.54
CA ALA A 10 -3.82 -2.61 -11.01
C ALA A 10 -4.69 -3.58 -10.17
N GLY A 11 -4.75 -4.83 -10.63
CA GLY A 11 -5.57 -5.90 -10.05
C GLY A 11 -5.08 -6.35 -8.67
N GLY A 12 -5.58 -5.71 -7.62
CA GLY A 12 -5.42 -6.15 -6.24
C GLY A 12 -6.42 -7.26 -5.86
N ASN A 13 -6.06 -8.09 -4.88
CA ASN A 13 -7.03 -8.98 -4.23
C ASN A 13 -7.69 -8.21 -3.09
N GLU A 14 -9.02 -8.24 -3.02
CA GLU A 14 -9.78 -7.58 -1.96
C GLU A 14 -10.31 -8.60 -0.96
N GLN A 15 -10.28 -8.26 0.33
CA GLN A 15 -10.98 -9.01 1.38
C GLN A 15 -11.55 -8.08 2.44
N SER A 16 -12.59 -8.54 3.12
CA SER A 16 -13.15 -7.87 4.29
C SER A 16 -13.00 -8.79 5.51
N LEU A 17 -12.46 -8.24 6.59
CA LEU A 17 -12.30 -8.91 7.88
C LEU A 17 -13.29 -8.32 8.88
N ILE A 18 -14.15 -9.16 9.46
CA ILE A 18 -15.05 -8.76 10.55
C ILE A 18 -14.32 -8.93 11.89
N PRO A 19 -14.57 -8.07 12.91
CA PRO A 19 -14.02 -8.28 14.24
C PRO A 19 -14.33 -9.68 14.77
N THR A 20 -13.28 -10.35 15.27
CA THR A 20 -13.40 -11.61 16.02
C THR A 20 -14.03 -11.39 17.39
N ASP A 21 -13.75 -10.26 18.01
CA ASP A 21 -14.33 -9.81 19.28
C ASP A 21 -14.56 -8.30 19.18
N ASP A 22 -15.67 -7.80 19.70
CA ASP A 22 -15.86 -6.39 19.97
C ASP A 22 -16.63 -6.20 21.29
N SER A 23 -16.27 -5.18 22.04
CA SER A 23 -16.94 -4.91 23.32
C SER A 23 -16.65 -3.49 23.76
N HIS A 24 -17.33 -3.04 24.81
CA HIS A 24 -16.98 -1.82 25.50
C HIS A 24 -17.13 -2.01 27.00
N PHE A 25 -16.51 -1.13 27.77
CA PHE A 25 -16.79 -1.05 29.21
C PHE A 25 -17.55 0.24 29.53
N ASP A 26 -18.20 0.26 30.71
CA ASP A 26 -18.66 1.48 31.36
C ASP A 26 -18.05 1.52 32.76
N LYS A 27 -17.24 2.54 33.06
CA LYS A 27 -16.57 2.72 34.36
C LYS A 27 -17.54 2.68 35.54
N TYR A 28 -18.81 3.04 35.34
CA TYR A 28 -19.84 2.99 36.38
C TYR A 28 -20.62 1.66 36.44
N LYS A 29 -20.22 0.66 35.65
CA LYS A 29 -20.77 -0.70 35.63
C LYS A 29 -19.64 -1.72 35.71
N ALA A 30 -18.97 -1.73 36.86
CA ALA A 30 -17.69 -2.41 37.11
C ALA A 30 -17.60 -3.87 36.59
N THR A 31 -18.69 -4.64 36.75
CA THR A 31 -18.76 -6.08 36.47
C THR A 31 -19.64 -6.43 35.26
N LYS A 32 -20.24 -5.44 34.59
CA LYS A 32 -21.12 -5.72 33.46
C LYS A 32 -20.30 -6.03 32.22
N VAL A 33 -20.61 -7.16 31.58
CA VAL A 33 -20.18 -7.48 30.22
C VAL A 33 -21.15 -6.82 29.24
N PHE A 34 -20.61 -6.14 28.23
CA PHE A 34 -21.40 -5.51 27.17
C PHE A 34 -21.21 -6.17 25.79
N GLY A 35 -20.31 -7.15 25.68
CA GLY A 35 -20.16 -7.99 24.49
C GLY A 35 -21.47 -8.69 24.12
N GLY A 36 -21.66 -8.97 22.84
CA GLY A 36 -22.88 -9.56 22.28
C GLY A 36 -24.07 -8.60 22.14
N GLY A 37 -23.90 -7.32 22.49
CA GLY A 37 -24.90 -6.29 22.24
C GLY A 37 -24.68 -5.61 20.90
N SER A 38 -25.73 -5.26 20.17
CA SER A 38 -25.66 -4.72 18.79
C SER A 38 -24.88 -3.41 18.59
N LYS A 39 -24.32 -2.83 19.66
CA LYS A 39 -23.56 -1.58 19.62
C LYS A 39 -22.44 -1.57 20.64
N VAL A 40 -21.31 -1.02 20.24
CA VAL A 40 -20.28 -0.53 21.15
C VAL A 40 -20.42 0.99 21.28
N VAL A 41 -20.11 1.52 22.47
CA VAL A 41 -20.26 2.95 22.74
C VAL A 41 -19.00 3.52 23.37
N VAL A 42 -18.62 4.71 22.92
CA VAL A 42 -17.48 5.46 23.41
C VAL A 42 -17.98 6.75 24.04
N LYS A 43 -17.46 7.08 25.23
CA LYS A 43 -17.73 8.34 25.93
C LYS A 43 -16.49 8.71 26.74
N GLN A 44 -15.96 9.89 26.48
CA GLN A 44 -14.72 10.34 27.11
C GLN A 44 -14.75 10.18 28.64
N PHE A 45 -13.66 9.65 29.19
CA PHE A 45 -13.43 9.33 30.61
C PHE A 45 -14.39 8.30 31.25
N ARG A 46 -15.27 7.66 30.47
CA ARG A 46 -16.27 6.72 31.02
C ARG A 46 -16.35 5.40 30.26
N ARG A 47 -16.39 5.45 28.93
CA ARG A 47 -16.57 4.27 28.07
C ARG A 47 -15.55 4.30 26.96
N GLU A 48 -14.91 3.15 26.78
CA GLU A 48 -14.04 2.88 25.65
C GLU A 48 -14.49 1.57 25.04
N ALA A 49 -14.38 1.49 23.71
CA ALA A 49 -14.68 0.29 22.96
C ALA A 49 -13.39 -0.39 22.50
N PHE A 50 -13.49 -1.67 22.17
CA PHE A 50 -12.40 -2.52 21.74
C PHE A 50 -12.88 -3.38 20.59
N MET A 51 -12.00 -3.60 19.60
CA MET A 51 -12.24 -4.55 18.51
C MET A 51 -10.97 -5.35 18.26
N LYS A 52 -11.09 -6.65 18.01
CA LYS A 52 -9.98 -7.53 17.63
C LYS A 52 -10.18 -8.11 16.24
N PHE A 53 -9.13 -8.10 15.44
CA PHE A 53 -9.12 -8.66 14.10
C PHE A 53 -8.08 -9.78 13.98
N ASN A 54 -8.45 -10.84 13.26
CA ASN A 54 -7.52 -11.89 12.85
C ASN A 54 -6.94 -11.54 11.48
N LEU A 55 -5.63 -11.33 11.45
CA LEU A 55 -4.86 -10.95 10.27
C LEU A 55 -4.07 -12.13 9.69
N ALA A 56 -4.29 -13.36 10.16
CA ALA A 56 -3.53 -14.54 9.70
C ALA A 56 -3.61 -14.76 8.18
N THR A 57 -4.72 -14.37 7.54
CA THR A 57 -4.91 -14.44 6.08
C THR A 57 -4.04 -13.46 5.31
N LEU A 58 -3.47 -12.46 5.99
CA LEU A 58 -2.58 -11.42 5.43
C LEU A 58 -1.09 -11.75 5.64
N ALA A 59 -0.76 -12.82 6.36
CA ALA A 59 0.63 -13.16 6.66
C ALA A 59 1.44 -13.38 5.37
N GLY A 60 2.56 -12.67 5.23
CA GLY A 60 3.45 -12.73 4.07
C GLY A 60 2.92 -12.01 2.82
N LYS A 61 1.78 -11.33 2.90
CA LYS A 61 1.20 -10.59 1.79
C LYS A 61 1.56 -9.10 1.86
N VAL A 62 1.54 -8.45 0.71
CA VAL A 62 1.76 -7.01 0.59
C VAL A 62 0.41 -6.31 0.57
N VAL A 63 0.13 -5.49 1.59
CA VAL A 63 -1.09 -4.68 1.67
C VAL A 63 -0.86 -3.36 0.96
N ASP A 64 -1.76 -3.00 0.05
CA ASP A 64 -1.81 -1.69 -0.61
C ASP A 64 -2.62 -0.70 0.23
N GLU A 65 -3.81 -1.13 0.67
CA GLU A 65 -4.78 -0.30 1.39
C GLU A 65 -5.45 -1.11 2.51
N ALA A 66 -5.66 -0.47 3.67
CA ALA A 66 -6.44 -1.02 4.77
C ALA A 66 -7.35 0.05 5.39
N ILE A 67 -8.67 -0.10 5.21
CA ILE A 67 -9.67 0.85 5.69
C ILE A 67 -10.56 0.17 6.73
N LEU A 68 -10.62 0.74 7.93
CA LEU A 68 -11.63 0.39 8.92
C LEU A 68 -12.93 1.13 8.60
N ILE A 69 -13.97 0.36 8.31
CA ILE A 69 -15.30 0.83 7.94
C ILE A 69 -16.24 0.59 9.12
N LEU A 70 -16.89 1.65 9.59
CA LEU A 70 -17.79 1.62 10.75
C LEU A 70 -19.14 2.26 10.40
N TRP A 71 -20.22 1.76 10.98
CA TRP A 71 -21.53 2.41 10.95
C TRP A 71 -21.80 3.08 12.30
N GLY A 72 -21.79 4.40 12.35
CA GLY A 72 -21.80 5.13 13.62
C GLY A 72 -22.45 6.51 13.58
N ARG A 73 -22.63 7.08 14.77
CA ARG A 73 -23.13 8.44 15.00
C ARG A 73 -22.70 8.99 16.35
N VAL A 74 -22.82 10.30 16.53
CA VAL A 74 -22.78 10.94 17.84
C VAL A 74 -24.18 11.14 18.42
N SER A 75 -24.30 11.22 19.75
CA SER A 75 -25.60 11.39 20.42
C SER A 75 -26.08 12.84 20.47
N LEU A 76 -25.16 13.79 20.34
CA LEU A 76 -25.42 15.23 20.43
C LEU A 76 -24.71 15.90 19.24
N LYS A 77 -25.28 17.00 18.75
CA LYS A 77 -24.66 17.80 17.69
C LYS A 77 -23.52 18.65 18.25
N ASN A 78 -22.41 17.97 18.53
CA ASN A 78 -21.17 18.53 19.00
C ASN A 78 -20.02 17.69 18.48
N ASP A 79 -18.87 18.33 18.25
CA ASP A 79 -17.71 17.64 17.73
C ASP A 79 -17.28 16.55 18.73
N PHE A 80 -17.32 15.30 18.28
CA PHE A 80 -16.72 14.16 18.94
C PHE A 80 -15.54 13.70 18.09
N ASN A 81 -14.34 13.80 18.66
CA ASN A 81 -13.17 13.12 18.14
C ASN A 81 -13.07 11.71 18.71
N LEU A 82 -13.29 10.73 17.83
CA LEU A 82 -13.05 9.32 18.05
C LEU A 82 -11.59 9.02 17.73
N GLN A 83 -10.81 8.67 18.74
CA GLN A 83 -9.43 8.23 18.56
C GLN A 83 -9.40 6.70 18.48
N VAL A 84 -8.63 6.18 17.52
CA VAL A 84 -8.30 4.76 17.39
C VAL A 84 -6.86 4.58 17.88
N LEU A 85 -6.67 3.65 18.81
CA LEU A 85 -5.40 3.36 19.43
C LEU A 85 -5.01 1.91 19.21
N ASN A 86 -3.73 1.68 18.97
CA ASN A 86 -3.17 0.33 18.96
C ASN A 86 -3.11 -0.24 20.38
N MET A 87 -3.40 -1.54 20.50
CA MET A 87 -3.32 -2.30 21.75
C MET A 87 -2.35 -3.47 21.59
N THR A 88 -1.36 -3.56 22.47
CA THR A 88 -0.47 -4.73 22.55
C THR A 88 -1.11 -5.90 23.29
N ASP A 89 -2.07 -5.65 24.17
CA ASP A 89 -2.83 -6.69 24.86
C ASP A 89 -3.96 -7.22 23.97
N ILE A 90 -3.77 -8.46 23.51
CA ILE A 90 -4.71 -9.22 22.68
C ILE A 90 -5.42 -10.33 23.46
N SER A 91 -5.22 -10.42 24.77
CA SER A 91 -5.68 -11.53 25.62
C SER A 91 -7.14 -11.44 26.07
N TRP A 92 -7.74 -10.25 25.96
CA TRP A 92 -9.13 -10.02 26.34
C TRP A 92 -10.10 -10.82 25.46
N SER A 93 -11.29 -11.16 25.97
CA SER A 93 -12.36 -11.75 25.17
C SER A 93 -13.65 -10.98 25.37
N GLU A 94 -14.43 -10.86 24.31
CA GLU A 94 -15.68 -10.11 24.31
C GLU A 94 -16.65 -10.55 25.42
N SER A 95 -16.79 -11.86 25.62
CA SER A 95 -17.70 -12.48 26.57
C SER A 95 -17.32 -12.30 28.04
N ASN A 96 -16.07 -11.92 28.31
CA ASN A 96 -15.54 -11.80 29.68
C ASN A 96 -15.14 -10.37 30.04
N MET A 97 -15.02 -9.47 29.05
CA MET A 97 -14.56 -8.11 29.29
C MET A 97 -15.57 -7.32 30.12
N THR A 98 -15.13 -6.86 31.28
CA THR A 98 -15.81 -5.92 32.17
C THR A 98 -14.91 -4.72 32.44
N TYR A 99 -15.39 -3.68 33.11
CA TYR A 99 -14.48 -2.62 33.55
C TYR A 99 -13.35 -3.15 34.43
N ASN A 100 -13.60 -4.11 35.32
CA ASN A 100 -12.58 -4.66 36.22
C ASN A 100 -11.56 -5.57 35.52
N THR A 101 -11.91 -6.16 34.39
CA THR A 101 -11.07 -7.17 33.69
C THR A 101 -10.56 -6.67 32.33
N ARG A 102 -10.91 -5.44 31.94
CA ARG A 102 -10.47 -4.84 30.68
C ARG A 102 -8.94 -4.80 30.56
N PRO A 103 -8.41 -4.89 29.34
CA PRO A 103 -7.01 -4.61 29.10
C PRO A 103 -6.70 -3.14 29.42
N THR A 104 -5.44 -2.83 29.71
CA THR A 104 -4.98 -1.44 29.85
C THR A 104 -5.15 -0.73 28.52
N SER A 105 -5.80 0.43 28.51
CA SER A 105 -6.03 1.24 27.31
C SER A 105 -4.73 1.58 26.58
N GLY A 106 -4.82 1.73 25.26
CA GLY A 106 -3.68 2.03 24.41
C GLY A 106 -3.16 3.45 24.69
N THR A 107 -1.90 3.69 24.34
CA THR A 107 -1.27 5.01 24.49
C THR A 107 -0.92 5.65 23.15
N THR A 108 -0.89 4.87 22.08
CA THR A 108 -0.53 5.33 20.73
C THR A 108 -1.79 5.51 19.89
N VAL A 109 -2.14 6.75 19.61
CA VAL A 109 -3.18 7.09 18.63
C VAL A 109 -2.64 6.80 17.24
N ILE A 110 -3.33 5.92 16.50
CA ILE A 110 -2.98 5.53 15.12
C ILE A 110 -3.90 6.20 14.10
N ALA A 111 -5.09 6.65 14.52
CA ALA A 111 -5.99 7.43 13.70
C ALA A 111 -6.98 8.23 14.56
N GLU A 112 -7.56 9.29 13.98
CA GLU A 112 -8.59 10.12 14.60
C GLU A 112 -9.74 10.37 13.60
N TYR A 113 -10.97 10.46 14.10
CA TYR A 113 -12.14 10.78 13.31
C TYR A 113 -13.04 11.78 14.04
N TYR A 114 -13.30 12.93 13.43
CA TYR A 114 -14.14 13.99 13.98
C TYR A 114 -15.53 13.92 13.37
N SER A 115 -16.58 13.93 14.20
CA SER A 115 -17.97 13.96 13.73
C SER A 115 -18.87 14.69 14.72
N ASP A 116 -19.82 15.46 14.19
CA ASP A 116 -20.96 16.05 14.91
C ASP A 116 -22.30 15.46 14.44
N ASN A 117 -22.25 14.45 13.57
CA ASN A 117 -23.43 13.91 12.91
C ASN A 117 -24.25 12.98 13.82
N THR A 118 -25.48 13.40 14.11
CA THR A 118 -26.42 12.67 14.96
C THR A 118 -27.21 11.58 14.22
N GLU A 119 -27.11 11.53 12.89
CA GLU A 119 -27.63 10.43 12.08
C GLU A 119 -26.54 9.38 11.83
N TYR A 120 -26.96 8.13 11.76
CA TYR A 120 -26.03 7.06 11.43
C TYR A 120 -25.50 7.21 10.00
N HIS A 121 -24.19 7.06 9.85
CA HIS A 121 -23.48 7.15 8.58
C HIS A 121 -22.26 6.24 8.57
N TRP A 122 -21.75 5.99 7.37
CA TRP A 122 -20.50 5.24 7.18
C TRP A 122 -19.30 6.13 7.51
N ILE A 123 -18.39 5.55 8.27
CA ILE A 123 -17.15 6.15 8.72
C ILE A 123 -16.03 5.28 8.17
N GLN A 124 -15.03 5.91 7.54
CA GLN A 124 -13.88 5.23 6.96
C GLN A 124 -12.62 5.81 7.61
N ILE A 125 -11.81 4.93 8.19
CA ILE A 125 -10.59 5.28 8.90
C ILE A 125 -9.45 4.51 8.23
N ASP A 126 -8.50 5.25 7.65
CA ASP A 126 -7.32 4.67 7.04
C ASP A 126 -6.37 4.14 8.12
N LEU A 127 -6.10 2.83 8.07
CA LEU A 127 -5.17 2.12 8.95
C LEU A 127 -4.03 1.46 8.15
N THR A 128 -3.83 1.84 6.88
CA THR A 128 -2.89 1.20 5.95
C THR A 128 -1.49 1.06 6.53
N ASP A 129 -0.91 2.16 7.01
CA ASP A 129 0.44 2.15 7.58
C ASP A 129 0.52 1.34 8.87
N HIS A 130 -0.54 1.35 9.67
CA HIS A 130 -0.62 0.56 10.89
C HIS A 130 -0.65 -0.93 10.59
N ILE A 131 -1.48 -1.37 9.65
CA ILE A 131 -1.56 -2.79 9.23
C ILE A 131 -0.23 -3.27 8.65
N LYS A 132 0.42 -2.45 7.80
CA LYS A 132 1.78 -2.76 7.31
C LYS A 132 2.78 -2.95 8.46
N SER A 133 2.73 -2.08 9.46
CA SER A 133 3.57 -2.19 10.66
C SER A 133 3.28 -3.47 11.47
N VAL A 134 2.00 -3.78 11.75
CA VAL A 134 1.59 -4.99 12.46
C VAL A 134 2.07 -6.26 11.73
N LEU A 135 1.87 -6.35 10.43
CA LEU A 135 2.29 -7.51 9.62
C LEU A 135 3.82 -7.64 9.55
N SER A 136 4.56 -6.54 9.40
CA SER A 136 6.03 -6.57 9.41
C SER A 136 6.62 -7.03 10.74
N SER A 137 5.89 -6.84 11.85
CA SER A 137 6.25 -7.37 13.16
C SER A 137 5.91 -8.85 13.37
N GLY A 138 5.32 -9.51 12.35
CA GLY A 138 4.93 -10.92 12.38
C GLY A 138 3.66 -11.21 13.17
N GLN A 139 2.91 -10.17 13.57
CA GLN A 139 1.66 -10.33 14.31
C GLN A 139 0.53 -10.76 13.37
N THR A 140 -0.26 -11.73 13.82
CA THR A 140 -1.45 -12.24 13.11
C THR A 140 -2.76 -11.87 13.80
N LEU A 141 -2.68 -11.12 14.90
CA LEU A 141 -3.82 -10.57 15.62
C LEU A 141 -3.55 -9.09 15.87
N MET A 142 -4.60 -8.29 15.78
CA MET A 142 -4.58 -6.87 16.12
C MET A 142 -5.74 -6.56 17.05
N SER A 143 -5.47 -5.80 18.10
CA SER A 143 -6.50 -5.24 18.96
C SER A 143 -6.47 -3.71 18.85
N LEU A 144 -7.66 -3.12 18.73
CA LEU A 144 -7.88 -1.69 18.68
C LEU A 144 -8.63 -1.24 19.93
N ASN A 145 -8.32 -0.05 20.42
CA ASN A 145 -9.06 0.64 21.46
C ASN A 145 -9.60 1.96 20.91
N PHE A 146 -10.86 2.23 21.19
CA PHE A 146 -11.56 3.44 20.76
C PHE A 146 -11.91 4.29 21.97
N GLN A 147 -11.45 5.53 21.97
CA GLN A 147 -11.70 6.48 23.05
C GLN A 147 -12.15 7.84 22.52
N GLY A 148 -12.85 8.61 23.37
CA GLY A 148 -13.12 10.02 23.11
C GLY A 148 -11.92 10.85 23.57
N GLY A 149 -11.29 11.59 22.67
CA GLY A 149 -10.05 12.31 22.95
C GLY A 149 -9.87 13.58 22.11
N GLY A 150 -8.67 14.16 22.18
CA GLY A 150 -8.27 15.33 21.39
C GLY A 150 -8.87 16.70 21.81
N PRO A 151 -8.44 17.77 21.14
CA PRO A 151 -8.92 19.13 21.39
C PRO A 151 -10.39 19.29 20.96
N ASN A 152 -11.12 20.21 21.62
CA ASN A 152 -12.51 20.58 21.29
C ASN A 152 -13.57 19.45 21.38
N HIS A 153 -13.27 18.37 22.12
CA HIS A 153 -14.17 17.24 22.31
C HIS A 153 -15.29 17.47 23.35
N SER A 154 -16.53 17.06 23.05
CA SER A 154 -17.60 17.06 24.05
C SER A 154 -17.62 15.81 24.94
N LYS A 155 -17.32 16.01 26.23
CA LYS A 155 -17.42 14.99 27.30
C LYS A 155 -18.82 14.42 27.49
N ASP A 156 -19.85 15.15 27.07
CA ASP A 156 -21.23 14.76 27.30
C ASP A 156 -21.77 13.83 26.21
N SER A 157 -21.16 13.87 25.02
CA SER A 157 -21.59 13.08 23.87
C SER A 157 -21.13 11.62 23.96
N ILE A 158 -21.88 10.76 23.29
CA ILE A 158 -21.60 9.34 23.12
C ILE A 158 -21.42 9.12 21.63
N PHE A 159 -20.32 8.47 21.24
CA PHE A 159 -20.17 7.91 19.92
C PHE A 159 -20.68 6.47 19.95
N ALA A 160 -21.73 6.17 19.18
CA ALA A 160 -22.31 4.84 19.08
C ALA A 160 -21.93 4.22 17.74
N ILE A 161 -21.39 3.01 17.78
CA ILE A 161 -20.93 2.25 16.62
C ILE A 161 -21.70 0.93 16.62
N ALA A 162 -22.19 0.49 15.46
CA ALA A 162 -22.71 -0.87 15.31
C ALA A 162 -21.65 -1.88 15.72
N SER A 163 -22.03 -2.93 16.44
CA SER A 163 -21.16 -4.07 16.71
C SER A 163 -21.29 -5.12 15.60
N LYS A 164 -20.48 -6.17 15.67
CA LYS A 164 -20.63 -7.33 14.78
C LYS A 164 -21.98 -8.06 14.94
N GLU A 165 -22.70 -7.86 16.05
CA GLU A 165 -24.05 -8.42 16.28
C GLU A 165 -25.20 -7.57 15.70
N ASP A 166 -24.97 -6.36 15.17
CA ASP A 166 -26.08 -5.51 14.71
C ASP A 166 -26.81 -6.12 13.50
N SER A 167 -26.19 -6.02 12.33
CA SER A 167 -26.63 -6.69 11.11
C SER A 167 -25.44 -6.83 10.19
N PRO A 168 -25.35 -7.88 9.36
CA PRO A 168 -24.23 -8.06 8.44
C PRO A 168 -23.95 -6.82 7.56
N ASP A 169 -24.99 -6.08 7.16
CA ASP A 169 -24.86 -4.87 6.34
C ASP A 169 -24.29 -3.64 7.08
N LYS A 170 -24.13 -3.69 8.40
CA LYS A 170 -23.67 -2.57 9.25
C LYS A 170 -22.55 -2.95 10.21
N ALA A 171 -22.18 -4.23 10.24
CA ALA A 171 -21.11 -4.71 11.09
C ALA A 171 -19.81 -3.95 10.76
N PRO A 172 -18.94 -3.70 11.75
CA PRO A 172 -17.62 -3.19 11.48
C PRO A 172 -16.85 -4.12 10.54
N GLU A 173 -16.10 -3.53 9.62
CA GLU A 173 -15.30 -4.25 8.65
C GLU A 173 -13.92 -3.62 8.53
N LEU A 174 -12.88 -4.43 8.45
CA LEU A 174 -11.56 -4.02 8.00
C LEU A 174 -11.40 -4.47 6.55
N PHE A 175 -11.60 -3.53 5.63
CA PHE A 175 -11.37 -3.74 4.20
C PHE A 175 -9.88 -3.71 3.92
N ILE A 176 -9.40 -4.68 3.16
CA ILE A 176 -8.00 -4.81 2.75
C ILE A 176 -7.94 -4.99 1.24
N ARG A 177 -7.10 -4.18 0.60
CA ARG A 177 -6.62 -4.42 -0.77
C ARG A 177 -5.17 -4.88 -0.71
N GLU A 178 -4.90 -6.04 -1.27
CA GLU A 178 -3.56 -6.62 -1.38
C GLU A 178 -2.98 -6.31 -2.76
N VAL A 179 -1.67 -6.12 -2.82
CA VAL A 179 -0.95 -6.13 -4.10
C VAL A 179 -0.87 -7.57 -4.57
N VAL A 180 -1.44 -7.85 -5.75
CA VAL A 180 -1.18 -9.12 -6.43
C VAL A 180 0.18 -8.99 -7.10
N ALA A 181 1.20 -9.65 -6.54
CA ALA A 181 2.41 -9.90 -7.30
C ALA A 181 1.99 -10.66 -8.58
N PRO A 182 2.49 -10.30 -9.77
CA PRO A 182 2.14 -11.00 -11.00
C PRO A 182 2.35 -12.50 -10.80
N SER A 183 1.26 -13.27 -10.85
CA SER A 183 1.27 -14.70 -10.58
C SER A 183 1.63 -15.44 -11.88
N GLY A 184 2.93 -15.58 -12.10
CA GLY A 184 3.52 -16.34 -13.19
C GLY A 184 5.04 -16.33 -13.08
N PRO A 185 5.76 -17.23 -13.78
CA PRO A 185 7.18 -16.98 -14.00
C PRO A 185 7.32 -15.59 -14.61
N ALA A 186 8.23 -14.76 -14.09
CA ALA A 186 8.50 -13.44 -14.66
C ALA A 186 8.79 -13.64 -16.16
N VAL A 187 7.88 -13.16 -17.01
CA VAL A 187 8.12 -13.15 -18.45
C VAL A 187 9.02 -11.94 -18.68
N PRO A 188 10.27 -12.13 -19.13
CA PRO A 188 11.14 -11.01 -19.41
C PRO A 188 10.44 -10.02 -20.35
N PRO A 189 10.71 -8.70 -20.22
CA PRO A 189 10.22 -7.74 -21.19
C PRO A 189 10.58 -8.15 -22.63
N THR A 190 9.80 -7.69 -23.61
CA THR A 190 10.21 -7.83 -25.01
C THR A 190 11.43 -6.94 -25.28
N PRO A 191 12.39 -7.38 -26.13
CA PRO A 191 13.51 -6.53 -26.54
C PRO A 191 13.00 -5.24 -27.21
N PRO A 192 13.71 -4.10 -27.04
CA PRO A 192 13.44 -2.89 -27.81
C PRO A 192 13.50 -3.12 -29.32
N SER A 193 12.59 -2.48 -30.06
CA SER A 193 12.53 -2.50 -31.54
C SER A 193 12.74 -1.10 -32.11
N GLY A 194 12.75 -0.98 -33.45
CA GLY A 194 12.84 0.32 -34.12
C GLY A 194 14.14 1.08 -33.81
N THR A 195 15.17 0.35 -33.40
CA THR A 195 16.45 0.90 -32.97
C THR A 195 17.15 1.64 -34.10
N GLN A 196 17.57 2.87 -33.84
CA GLN A 196 18.30 3.71 -34.78
C GLN A 196 19.49 4.35 -34.07
N ALA A 197 20.57 4.55 -34.82
CA ALA A 197 21.73 5.30 -34.38
C ALA A 197 22.05 6.41 -35.38
N THR A 198 22.41 7.58 -34.86
CA THR A 198 22.87 8.70 -35.67
C THR A 198 24.19 9.22 -35.14
N LEU A 199 25.19 9.37 -36.02
CA LEU A 199 26.41 10.08 -35.68
C LEU A 199 26.09 11.57 -35.52
N ALA A 200 26.38 12.10 -34.34
CA ALA A 200 26.01 13.44 -33.92
C ALA A 200 27.22 14.17 -33.31
N CYS A 201 26.99 15.39 -32.82
CA CYS A 201 28.03 16.25 -32.24
C CYS A 201 29.23 16.50 -33.18
N LEU A 202 29.01 16.52 -34.50
CA LEU A 202 30.09 16.67 -35.50
C LEU A 202 30.80 18.03 -35.44
N ASP A 203 30.20 19.00 -34.76
CA ASP A 203 30.76 20.32 -34.48
C ASP A 203 31.67 20.34 -33.24
N LYS A 204 31.78 19.22 -32.50
CA LYS A 204 32.60 19.08 -31.30
C LYS A 204 33.93 18.37 -31.59
N PRO A 205 34.95 18.55 -30.73
CA PRO A 205 36.24 17.86 -30.88
C PRO A 205 36.12 16.33 -30.87
N ASP A 206 35.14 15.81 -30.12
CA ASP A 206 34.80 14.38 -30.07
C ASP A 206 33.35 14.22 -30.55
N PRO A 207 33.07 13.39 -31.58
CA PRO A 207 31.72 13.10 -32.01
C PRO A 207 30.98 12.25 -30.96
N CYS A 208 29.66 12.23 -31.07
CA CYS A 208 28.80 11.43 -30.22
C CYS A 208 27.89 10.53 -31.06
N VAL A 209 27.32 9.49 -30.45
CA VAL A 209 26.27 8.68 -31.06
C VAL A 209 24.98 8.89 -30.29
N GLU A 210 23.92 9.25 -31.01
CA GLU A 210 22.56 9.30 -30.48
C GLU A 210 21.83 8.01 -30.88
N LEU A 211 21.35 7.29 -29.87
CA LEU A 211 20.53 6.11 -30.01
C LEU A 211 19.09 6.46 -29.66
N VAL A 212 18.15 5.98 -30.47
CA VAL A 212 16.71 6.02 -30.19
C VAL A 212 16.10 4.65 -30.50
N TRP A 213 15.05 4.28 -29.79
CA TRP A 213 14.30 3.05 -30.02
C TRP A 213 12.82 3.24 -29.72
N ASP A 214 11.99 2.29 -30.11
CA ASP A 214 10.58 2.29 -29.76
C ASP A 214 10.40 1.95 -28.27
N ALA A 215 9.53 2.68 -27.59
CA ALA A 215 9.21 2.39 -26.19
C ALA A 215 8.53 1.03 -26.06
N VAL A 216 9.04 0.18 -25.17
CA VAL A 216 8.45 -1.10 -24.83
C VAL A 216 7.28 -0.88 -23.87
N ALA A 217 6.11 -1.40 -24.23
CA ALA A 217 4.95 -1.38 -23.35
C ALA A 217 5.20 -2.30 -22.14
N PRO A 218 4.79 -1.91 -20.92
CA PRO A 218 4.93 -2.77 -19.76
C PRO A 218 4.19 -4.10 -19.96
N SER A 219 4.84 -5.21 -19.61
CA SER A 219 4.18 -6.52 -19.54
C SER A 219 3.24 -6.60 -18.34
N LEU A 220 2.29 -7.54 -18.35
CA LEU A 220 1.36 -7.78 -17.23
C LEU A 220 2.15 -7.97 -15.93
N GLY A 221 2.07 -7.00 -15.01
CA GLY A 221 2.76 -7.04 -13.72
C GLY A 221 3.87 -6.00 -13.51
N SER A 222 4.28 -5.25 -14.53
CA SER A 222 5.20 -4.11 -14.39
C SER A 222 4.47 -2.81 -14.71
N SER A 223 4.65 -1.77 -13.91
CA SER A 223 4.08 -0.44 -14.17
C SER A 223 5.04 0.50 -14.90
N THR A 224 6.31 0.12 -15.05
CA THR A 224 7.37 0.95 -15.69
C THR A 224 8.43 0.04 -16.32
N ILE A 225 8.97 0.45 -17.48
CA ILE A 225 10.10 -0.21 -18.15
C ILE A 225 11.28 0.76 -18.16
N PHE A 226 12.46 0.24 -17.87
CA PHE A 226 13.74 0.93 -18.02
C PHE A 226 14.57 0.31 -19.15
N TYR A 227 15.69 0.94 -19.51
CA TYR A 227 16.59 0.43 -20.54
C TYR A 227 18.05 0.44 -20.10
N ASN A 228 18.76 -0.63 -20.47
CA ASN A 228 20.20 -0.76 -20.36
C ASN A 228 20.80 -0.75 -21.77
N VAL A 229 21.86 0.02 -21.96
CA VAL A 229 22.56 0.17 -23.25
C VAL A 229 23.94 -0.44 -23.13
N TYR A 230 24.29 -1.29 -24.09
CA TYR A 230 25.60 -1.92 -24.18
C TYR A 230 26.26 -1.55 -25.51
N ARG A 231 27.59 -1.49 -25.51
CA ARG A 231 28.41 -1.25 -26.70
C ARG A 231 29.48 -2.32 -26.81
N LEU A 232 29.70 -2.83 -28.02
CA LEU A 232 30.78 -3.77 -28.32
C LEU A 232 32.14 -3.05 -28.18
N GLU A 233 33.02 -3.62 -27.37
CA GLU A 233 34.39 -3.14 -27.19
C GLU A 233 35.38 -3.98 -28.02
N GLN A 234 36.61 -3.49 -28.18
CA GLN A 234 37.67 -4.17 -28.93
C GLN A 234 38.03 -5.55 -28.39
N SER A 235 37.71 -5.82 -27.12
CA SER A 235 37.84 -7.15 -26.52
C SER A 235 36.90 -8.18 -27.15
N GLY A 236 35.91 -7.75 -27.95
CA GLY A 236 34.83 -8.58 -28.47
C GLY A 236 33.68 -8.77 -27.47
N GLU A 237 33.68 -8.02 -26.37
CA GLU A 237 32.65 -8.09 -25.34
C GLU A 237 31.77 -6.83 -25.35
N TYR A 238 30.47 -7.00 -25.10
CA TYR A 238 29.57 -5.87 -24.87
C TYR A 238 29.72 -5.36 -23.45
N VAL A 239 29.97 -4.06 -23.32
CA VAL A 239 30.12 -3.37 -22.03
C VAL A 239 29.00 -2.36 -21.85
N ILE A 240 28.42 -2.33 -20.64
CA ILE A 240 27.34 -1.41 -20.29
C ILE A 240 27.79 0.05 -20.35
N LYS A 241 26.98 0.90 -20.99
CA LYS A 241 27.21 2.36 -21.14
C LYS A 241 26.17 3.19 -20.40
N ALA A 242 24.97 2.64 -20.24
CA ALA A 242 23.93 3.23 -19.42
C ALA A 242 23.06 2.14 -18.82
N MET A 243 22.53 2.42 -17.62
CA MET A 243 21.57 1.56 -16.95
C MET A 243 20.36 2.35 -16.46
N ASN A 244 19.23 1.69 -16.37
CA ASN A 244 17.98 2.22 -15.83
C ASN A 244 17.50 3.52 -16.51
N LEU A 245 17.69 3.63 -17.82
CA LEU A 245 17.18 4.77 -18.59
C LEU A 245 15.66 4.70 -18.66
N LEU A 246 14.98 5.81 -18.35
CA LEU A 246 13.52 5.88 -18.42
C LEU A 246 13.02 6.25 -19.82
N LEU A 247 13.81 7.04 -20.55
CA LEU A 247 13.48 7.46 -21.90
C LEU A 247 14.07 6.48 -22.92
N PRO A 248 13.40 6.25 -24.05
CA PRO A 248 13.88 5.34 -25.09
C PRO A 248 14.95 6.00 -25.98
N SER A 249 15.93 6.64 -25.34
CA SER A 249 17.04 7.31 -25.99
C SER A 249 18.28 7.36 -25.10
N PHE A 250 19.44 7.40 -25.75
CA PHE A 250 20.74 7.52 -25.10
C PHE A 250 21.73 8.25 -25.99
N THR A 251 22.62 9.05 -25.40
CA THR A 251 23.70 9.71 -26.13
C THR A 251 25.05 9.35 -25.53
N ASP A 252 25.95 8.84 -26.38
CA ASP A 252 27.31 8.45 -26.02
C ASP A 252 28.31 9.57 -26.40
N TYR A 253 28.71 10.40 -25.42
CA TYR A 253 29.41 11.68 -25.63
C TYR A 253 30.95 11.62 -25.66
N ARG A 254 31.59 10.44 -25.65
CA ARG A 254 33.06 10.34 -25.55
C ARG A 254 33.65 9.29 -26.48
N LEU A 255 33.42 9.45 -27.78
CA LEU A 255 33.96 8.55 -28.79
C LEU A 255 35.30 9.06 -29.30
N THR A 256 36.39 8.42 -28.87
CA THR A 256 37.72 8.66 -29.46
C THR A 256 37.88 7.81 -30.71
N LEU A 257 37.37 8.29 -31.86
CA LEU A 257 37.37 7.54 -33.12
C LEU A 257 38.78 7.08 -33.56
N GLY A 258 39.86 7.77 -33.15
CA GLY A 258 41.23 7.39 -33.47
C GLY A 258 41.75 6.13 -32.75
N ASN A 259 41.04 5.66 -31.72
CA ASN A 259 41.39 4.42 -31.00
C ASN A 259 40.55 3.22 -31.45
N TYR A 260 39.40 3.42 -32.10
CA TYR A 260 38.63 2.32 -32.67
C TYR A 260 39.16 2.02 -34.07
N PRO A 261 39.51 0.77 -34.40
CA PRO A 261 39.87 0.42 -35.76
C PRO A 261 38.70 0.70 -36.71
N SER A 262 38.91 0.53 -38.00
CA SER A 262 37.94 0.68 -39.11
C SER A 262 36.61 -0.11 -38.99
N ASP A 263 36.30 -0.66 -37.82
CA ASP A 263 35.10 -1.41 -37.52
C ASP A 263 34.01 -0.45 -37.01
N PRO A 264 32.77 -0.60 -37.50
CA PRO A 264 31.67 0.25 -37.08
C PRO A 264 31.36 0.07 -35.58
N LEU A 265 30.91 1.14 -34.92
CA LEU A 265 30.46 1.02 -33.53
C LEU A 265 29.18 0.20 -33.49
N GLU A 266 29.10 -0.75 -32.58
CA GLU A 266 27.93 -1.62 -32.45
C GLU A 266 27.34 -1.53 -31.05
N TYR A 267 26.03 -1.30 -30.98
CA TYR A 267 25.27 -1.20 -29.74
C TYR A 267 24.14 -2.22 -29.69
N VAL A 268 23.74 -2.58 -28.49
CA VAL A 268 22.51 -3.33 -28.22
C VAL A 268 21.80 -2.75 -27.01
N VAL A 269 20.48 -2.85 -26.98
CA VAL A 269 19.65 -2.32 -25.89
C VAL A 269 18.82 -3.45 -25.31
N ALA A 270 18.69 -3.48 -23.98
CA ALA A 270 17.78 -4.37 -23.26
C ALA A 270 16.73 -3.55 -22.52
N ALA A 271 15.49 -4.03 -22.49
CA ALA A 271 14.44 -3.52 -21.62
C ALA A 271 14.49 -4.22 -20.26
N VAL A 272 14.19 -3.49 -19.18
CA VAL A 272 14.28 -3.96 -17.80
C VAL A 272 12.97 -3.66 -17.08
N ASP A 273 12.36 -4.66 -16.44
CA ASP A 273 11.17 -4.48 -15.61
C ASP A 273 11.51 -3.94 -14.21
N VAL A 274 10.47 -3.60 -13.42
CA VAL A 274 10.64 -3.12 -12.03
C VAL A 274 11.22 -4.18 -11.08
N ALA A 275 11.23 -5.46 -11.48
CA ALA A 275 11.86 -6.54 -10.72
C ALA A 275 13.35 -6.71 -11.07
N GLY A 276 13.86 -5.99 -12.08
CA GLY A 276 15.23 -6.07 -12.56
C GLY A 276 15.48 -7.17 -13.59
N THR A 277 14.43 -7.77 -14.16
CA THR A 277 14.56 -8.78 -15.23
C THR A 277 14.85 -8.09 -16.55
N GLU A 278 15.98 -8.43 -17.18
CA GLU A 278 16.31 -7.95 -18.52
C GLU A 278 15.67 -8.81 -19.63
N SER A 279 15.26 -8.14 -20.71
CA SER A 279 14.89 -8.79 -21.96
C SER A 279 16.11 -9.45 -22.63
N THR A 280 15.88 -10.20 -23.71
CA THR A 280 16.94 -10.39 -24.70
C THR A 280 17.39 -9.04 -25.27
N TRP A 281 18.57 -9.00 -25.89
CA TRP A 281 19.02 -7.79 -26.56
C TRP A 281 18.20 -7.50 -27.82
N SER A 282 18.12 -6.21 -28.17
CA SER A 282 17.66 -5.76 -29.49
C SER A 282 18.54 -6.33 -30.60
N ASP A 283 18.10 -6.15 -31.85
CA ASP A 283 19.00 -6.31 -32.99
C ASP A 283 20.21 -5.36 -32.84
N PRO A 284 21.42 -5.76 -33.28
CA PRO A 284 22.59 -4.90 -33.23
C PRO A 284 22.41 -3.60 -34.02
N ILE A 285 22.76 -2.49 -33.37
CA ILE A 285 22.69 -1.15 -33.94
C ILE A 285 24.10 -0.74 -34.35
N VAL A 286 24.35 -0.80 -35.65
CA VAL A 286 25.66 -0.54 -36.25
C VAL A 286 25.73 0.92 -36.71
N VAL A 287 26.73 1.66 -36.24
CA VAL A 287 27.03 3.03 -36.66
C VAL A 287 28.20 3.01 -37.62
N ALA A 288 27.91 3.34 -38.88
CA ALA A 288 28.91 3.46 -39.95
C ALA A 288 29.56 4.86 -39.99
#